data_AF-A0A1Z8RS58-F1
#
_entry.id   AF-A0A1Z8RS58-F1
#
_cell.length_a   1.000
_cell.length_b   1.000
_cell.length_c   1.000
_cell.angle_alpha   90.00
_cell.angle_beta   90.00
_cell.angle_gamma   90.00
#
_symmetry.space_group_name_H-M   'P 1'
#
loop_
_entity.id
_entity.type
_entity.pdbx_description
1 polymer ?
#
loop_
_entity_poly.entity_id
_entity_poly.type
_entity_poly.pdbx_seq_one_letter_code
_entity_poly.pdbx_strand_id
1 'polypeptide(L)' 'MNDDFNMSMRKFLKQVGVTSQKAIEDALRDANNGEYIVEAKITIKDIGMEHTVSGTIKNGD' A
#
# COMPACT_ATOMS: atom_id res chain seq x y z
N MET A 1 23.44 -8.95 -3.27
CA MET A 1 22.59 -7.77 -2.99
C MET A 1 23.03 -7.21 -1.64
N ASN A 2 23.32 -5.91 -1.56
CA ASN A 2 23.90 -5.27 -0.38
C ASN A 2 22.87 -5.20 0.78
N ASP A 3 23.30 -5.42 2.02
CA ASP A 3 22.46 -5.31 3.22
C ASP A 3 21.85 -3.92 3.37
N ASP A 4 22.57 -2.86 2.97
CA ASP A 4 22.06 -1.49 2.98
C ASP A 4 20.86 -1.31 2.06
N PHE A 5 20.88 -1.96 0.89
CA PHE A 5 19.78 -1.94 -0.06
C PHE A 5 18.56 -2.69 0.50
N ASN A 6 18.77 -3.85 1.10
CA ASN A 6 17.70 -4.62 1.73
C ASN A 6 17.06 -3.85 2.89
N MET A 7 17.88 -3.15 3.68
CA MET A 7 17.42 -2.33 4.80
C MET A 7 16.66 -1.08 4.33
N SER A 8 17.15 -0.36 3.32
CA SER A 8 16.45 0.80 2.78
C SER A 8 15.11 0.42 2.14
N MET A 9 15.08 -0.68 1.38
CA MET A 9 13.85 -1.22 0.78
C MET A 9 12.82 -1.60 1.85
N ARG A 10 13.23 -2.33 2.90
CA ARG A 10 12.33 -2.70 4.00
C ARG A 10 11.76 -1.48 4.73
N LYS A 11 12.59 -0.47 4.99
CA LYS A 11 12.13 0.78 5.61
C LYS A 11 11.09 1.48 4.75
N PHE A 12 11.33 1.59 3.45
CA PHE A 12 10.37 2.18 2.51
C PHE A 12 9.04 1.41 2.49
N LEU A 13 9.08 0.09 2.26
CA LEU A 13 7.87 -0.74 2.21
C LEU A 13 7.09 -0.71 3.53
N LYS A 14 7.78 -0.65 4.68
CA LYS A 14 7.13 -0.50 5.98
C LYS A 14 6.42 0.84 6.10
N GLN A 15 7.07 1.93 5.68
CA GLN A 15 6.45 3.25 5.70
C GLN A 15 5.21 3.29 4.80
N VAL A 16 5.31 2.78 3.57
CA VAL A 16 4.18 2.65 2.64
C VAL A 16 3.05 1.86 3.30
N GLY A 17 3.32 0.68 3.86
CA GLY A 17 2.30 -0.15 4.49
C GLY A 17 1.58 0.55 5.65
N VAL A 18 2.33 1.12 6.60
CA VAL A 18 1.74 1.76 7.80
C VAL A 18 0.96 3.02 7.44
N THR A 19 1.47 3.84 6.52
CA THR A 19 0.77 5.08 6.09
C THR A 19 -0.47 4.77 5.26
N SER A 20 -0.39 3.80 4.34
CA SER A 20 -1.53 3.38 3.54
C SER A 20 -2.63 2.75 4.39
N GLN A 21 -2.28 1.94 5.40
CA GLN A 21 -3.26 1.38 6.33
C GLN A 21 -4.07 2.47 7.03
N LYS A 22 -3.39 3.48 7.61
CA LYS A 22 -4.08 4.59 8.27
C LYS A 22 -4.99 5.35 7.29
N ALA A 23 -4.51 5.63 6.07
CA ALA A 23 -5.31 6.31 5.06
C ALA A 23 -6.56 5.51 4.65
N ILE A 24 -6.43 4.18 4.55
CA ILE A 24 -7.56 3.28 4.26
C ILE A 24 -8.54 3.27 5.43
N GLU A 25 -8.07 3.14 6.67
CA GLU A 25 -8.92 3.16 7.87
C GLU A 25 -9.69 4.49 7.99
N ASP A 26 -9.01 5.62 7.79
CA ASP A 26 -9.64 6.94 7.80
C ASP A 26 -10.70 7.08 6.69
N ALA A 27 -10.43 6.54 5.49
CA ALA A 27 -11.37 6.57 4.37
C ALA A 27 -12.58 5.64 4.56
N LEU A 28 -12.38 4.47 5.18
CA LEU A 28 -13.43 3.48 5.44
C LEU A 28 -14.26 3.80 6.69
N ARG A 29 -13.80 4.70 7.55
CA ARG A 29 -14.45 5.05 8.82
C ARG A 29 -15.90 5.48 8.66
N ASP A 30 -16.17 6.30 7.64
CA ASP A 30 -17.51 6.83 7.34
C ASP A 30 -18.15 6.12 6.12
N ALA A 31 -17.51 5.06 5.61
CA ALA A 31 -18.00 4.29 4.48
C ALA A 31 -19.02 3.23 4.95
N ASN A 32 -19.93 2.85 4.04
CA ASN A 32 -20.88 1.77 4.31
C ASN A 32 -20.16 0.42 4.52
N ASN A 33 -20.88 -0.54 5.10
CA ASN A 33 -20.38 -1.91 5.16
C ASN A 33 -20.35 -2.52 3.74
N GLY A 34 -19.29 -3.24 3.42
CA GLY A 34 -19.12 -3.86 2.10
C GLY A 34 -17.70 -4.24 1.75
N GLU A 35 -17.53 -4.72 0.52
CA GLU A 35 -16.24 -5.05 -0.08
C GLU A 35 -15.74 -3.90 -0.96
N TYR A 36 -14.51 -3.46 -0.69
CA TYR A 36 -13.84 -2.37 -1.39
C TYR A 36 -12.63 -2.89 -2.14
N ILE A 37 -12.57 -2.62 -3.44
CA ILE A 37 -11.38 -2.90 -4.26
C ILE A 37 -10.36 -1.80 -3.96
N VAL A 38 -9.15 -2.20 -3.60
CA VAL A 38 -8.04 -1.31 -3.28
C VAL A 38 -6.86 -1.65 -4.17
N GLU A 39 -6.25 -0.61 -4.73
CA GLU A 39 -5.08 -0.73 -5.58
C GLU A 39 -3.92 0.12 -5.06
N ALA A 40 -2.72 -0.45 -5.06
CA ALA A 40 -1.47 0.24 -4.75
C ALA A 40 -0.55 0.22 -5.95
N LYS A 41 -0.13 1.39 -6.43
CA LYS A 41 0.82 1.55 -7.54
C LYS A 41 2.17 2.01 -7.02
N ILE A 42 3.22 1.24 -7.32
CA ILE A 42 4.62 1.58 -7.06
C ILE A 42 5.25 1.95 -8.40
N THR A 43 5.94 3.09 -8.43
CA THR A 43 6.58 3.60 -9.65
C THR A 43 7.99 4.05 -9.37
N ILE A 44 8.95 3.54 -10.15
CA ILE A 44 10.34 3.98 -10.14
C ILE A 44 10.55 4.82 -11.41
N LYS A 45 10.44 6.14 -11.27
CA LYS A 45 10.45 7.10 -12.38
C LYS A 45 11.72 6.99 -13.24
N ASP A 46 12.86 6.79 -12.60
CA ASP A 46 14.16 6.83 -13.27
C ASP A 46 14.42 5.65 -14.21
N ILE A 47 13.70 4.53 -14.01
CA ILE A 47 13.84 3.32 -14.85
C ILE A 47 12.52 2.92 -15.53
N GLY A 48 11.48 3.74 -15.41
CA GLY A 48 10.17 3.49 -16.01
C GLY A 48 9.46 2.23 -15.49
N MET A 49 9.77 1.78 -14.27
CA MET A 49 9.14 0.60 -13.69
C MET A 49 7.83 0.97 -13.02
N GLU A 50 6.76 0.26 -13.37
CA GLU A 50 5.45 0.36 -12.71
C GLU A 50 5.02 -1.02 -12.22
N HIS A 51 4.52 -1.07 -10.99
CA HIS A 51 3.96 -2.28 -10.40
C HIS A 51 2.68 -1.94 -9.64
N THR A 52 1.59 -2.61 -10.01
CA THR A 52 0.29 -2.43 -9.37
C THR A 52 -0.07 -3.70 -8.61
N VAL A 53 -0.50 -3.53 -7.36
CA VAL A 53 -1.04 -4.59 -6.51
C VAL A 53 -2.49 -4.26 -6.21
N SER A 54 -3.40 -5.14 -6.58
CA SER A 54 -4.83 -5.04 -6.27
C SER A 54 -5.23 -6.03 -5.18
N GLY A 55 -6.15 -5.62 -4.30
CA GLY A 55 -6.74 -6.49 -3.29
C GLY A 55 -8.14 -6.02 -2.90
N THR A 56 -8.83 -6.82 -2.09
CA THR A 56 -10.16 -6.49 -1.57
C THR A 56 -10.08 -6.32 -0.06
N ILE A 57 -10.68 -5.25 0.45
CA ILE A 57 -10.80 -4.96 1.89
C ILE A 57 -12.27 -4.99 2.27
N LYS A 58 -12.58 -5.70 3.36
CA LYS A 58 -13.92 -5.73 3.96
C LYS A 58 -14.05 -4.65 5.02
N ASN A 59 -15.11 -3.86 4.94
CA ASN A 59 -15.53 -2.95 6.00
C ASN A 59 -16.83 -3.50 6.61
N GLY A 60 -16.81 -3.90 7.88
CA GLY A 60 -17.89 -4.66 8.51
C GLY A 60 -17.78 -6.19 8.32
N ASP A 61 -18.79 -6.92 8.82
CA ASP A 61 -18.90 -8.39 8.67
C ASP A 61 -19.13 -8.83 7.21
#